data_AF-A0A956F522-F1
#
_entry.id   AF-A0A956F522-F1
#
_cell.length_a   1.000
_cell.length_b   1.000
_cell.length_c   1.000
_cell.angle_alpha   90.00
_cell.angle_beta   90.00
_cell.angle_gamma   90.00
#
_symmetry.space_group_name_H-M   'P 1'
#
loop_
_entity.id
_entity.type
_entity.pdbx_description
1 polymer ?
#
loop_
_entity_poly.entity_id
_entity_poly.type
_entity_poly.pdbx_seq_one_letter_code
_entity_poly.pdbx_strand_id
1 'polypeptide(L)'
;LCIWGPVLGELGELRRGIEVEQAALAAFADDPRLSGACWAYLAQLHLKAGEIKEAHAAAERAESLLEPFPPLFGLALAALGRAALARSDSATMVDVERRAAELFEAGTEFEEGRALLQLVCCELCEALGYTEKALALAAHAASELEQRARAIASEPARKRFLTQVTEHCALIERAATGRLRSSASSSDTARSGS
;
A
#
# COMPACT_ATOMS: atom_id res chain seq x y z
N LEU A 1 20.46 1.07 6.40
CA LEU A 1 19.31 1.16 5.48
C LEU A 1 18.67 -0.22 5.38
N CYS A 2 17.51 -0.40 6.01
CA CYS A 2 16.66 -1.60 6.05
C CYS A 2 15.95 -1.89 4.70
N ILE A 3 16.57 -1.54 3.58
CA ILE A 3 15.98 -1.74 2.24
C ILE A 3 16.22 -3.17 1.72
N TRP A 4 17.10 -3.92 2.37
CA TRP A 4 17.54 -5.22 1.88
C TRP A 4 16.51 -6.33 2.16
N GLY A 5 15.78 -6.29 3.28
CA GLY A 5 14.74 -7.26 3.57
C GLY A 5 13.65 -7.33 2.50
N PRO A 6 13.00 -6.20 2.14
CA PRO A 6 12.01 -6.17 1.07
C PRO A 6 12.56 -6.68 -0.28
N VAL A 7 13.79 -6.28 -0.65
CA VAL A 7 14.44 -6.73 -1.89
C VAL A 7 14.67 -8.24 -1.88
N LEU A 8 15.15 -8.81 -0.78
CA LEU A 8 15.31 -10.26 -0.64
C LEU A 8 13.96 -10.97 -0.68
N GLY A 9 12.91 -10.36 -0.13
CA GLY A 9 11.55 -10.86 -0.22
C GLY A 9 11.02 -10.94 -1.65
N GLU A 10 11.29 -9.93 -2.49
CA GLU A 10 10.96 -9.97 -3.92
C GLU A 10 11.76 -11.03 -4.69
N LEU A 11 12.97 -11.36 -4.23
CA LEU A 11 13.79 -12.44 -4.79
C LEU A 11 13.37 -13.83 -4.27
N GLY A 12 12.37 -13.92 -3.38
CA GLY A 12 11.92 -15.16 -2.76
C GLY A 12 12.81 -15.67 -1.61
N GLU A 13 13.85 -14.91 -1.23
CA GLU A 13 14.73 -15.22 -0.11
C GLU A 13 14.11 -14.78 1.24
N LEU A 14 12.86 -15.18 1.49
CA LEU A 14 12.04 -14.68 2.60
C LEU A 14 12.69 -14.83 3.96
N ARG A 15 13.26 -16.01 4.27
CA ARG A 15 13.94 -16.26 5.55
C ARG A 15 15.10 -15.30 5.77
N ARG A 16 15.93 -15.12 4.75
CA ARG A 16 17.08 -14.21 4.83
C ARG A 16 16.63 -12.76 4.93
N GLY A 17 15.55 -12.38 4.24
CA GLY A 17 14.92 -11.08 4.40
C GLY A 17 14.50 -10.82 5.84
N ILE A 18 13.83 -11.79 6.47
CA ILE A 18 13.41 -11.71 7.88
C ILE A 18 14.63 -11.57 8.80
N GLU A 19 15.67 -12.40 8.62
CA GLU A 19 16.91 -12.32 9.42
C GLU A 19 17.59 -10.95 9.31
N VAL A 20 17.63 -10.37 8.10
CA VAL A 20 18.20 -9.04 7.87
C VAL A 20 17.41 -7.95 8.58
N GLU A 21 16.08 -7.97 8.51
CA GLU A 21 15.25 -6.97 9.20
C GLU A 21 15.30 -7.13 10.72
N GLN A 22 15.38 -8.36 11.24
CA GLN A 22 15.57 -8.60 12.67
C GLN A 22 16.93 -8.08 13.17
N ALA A 23 18.00 -8.27 12.39
CA ALA A 23 19.30 -7.70 12.71
C ALA A 23 19.27 -6.15 12.64
N ALA A 24 18.53 -5.58 11.69
CA ALA A 24 18.34 -4.14 11.58
C ALA A 24 17.59 -3.56 12.79
N LEU A 25 16.56 -4.24 13.30
CA LEU A 25 15.86 -3.85 14.53
C LEU A 25 16.81 -3.72 15.72
N ALA A 26 17.73 -4.67 15.89
CA ALA A 26 18.73 -4.60 16.96
C ALA A 26 19.66 -3.38 16.81
N ALA A 27 20.01 -3.02 15.57
CA ALA A 27 20.85 -1.86 15.27
C ALA A 27 20.11 -0.52 15.43
N PHE A 28 18.79 -0.50 15.31
CA PHE A 28 17.95 0.70 15.36
C PHE A 28 17.12 0.81 16.64
N ALA A 29 17.47 0.07 17.71
CA ALA A 29 16.69 0.01 18.94
C ALA A 29 16.38 1.40 19.55
N ASP A 30 17.29 2.37 19.37
CA ASP A 30 17.16 3.73 19.88
C ASP A 30 16.52 4.72 18.88
N ASP A 31 16.15 4.26 17.68
CA ASP A 31 15.49 5.06 16.64
C ASP A 31 14.09 4.49 16.34
N PRO A 32 13.03 5.06 16.94
CA PRO A 32 11.66 4.61 16.72
C PRO A 32 11.21 4.67 15.26
N ARG A 33 11.71 5.64 14.47
CA ARG A 33 11.34 5.76 13.05
C ARG A 33 11.91 4.59 12.25
N LEU A 34 13.21 4.32 12.40
CA LEU A 34 13.86 3.23 11.68
C LEU A 34 13.40 1.86 12.18
N SER A 35 13.24 1.70 13.49
CA SER A 35 12.65 0.49 14.07
C SER A 35 11.23 0.25 13.55
N GLY A 36 10.39 1.29 13.51
CA GLY A 36 9.03 1.20 13.00
C GLY A 36 8.97 0.80 11.52
N ALA A 37 9.86 1.33 10.69
CA ALA A 37 9.96 0.92 9.29
C ALA A 37 10.38 -0.56 9.14
N CYS A 38 11.37 -1.02 9.93
CA CYS A 38 11.77 -2.43 9.95
C CYS A 38 10.60 -3.35 10.34
N TRP A 39 9.80 -2.96 11.33
CA TRP A 39 8.59 -3.71 11.70
C TRP A 39 7.55 -3.77 10.57
N ALA A 40 7.37 -2.68 9.82
CA ALA A 40 6.46 -2.68 8.68
C ALA A 40 6.96 -3.59 7.53
N TYR A 41 8.28 -3.69 7.32
CA TYR A 41 8.85 -4.63 6.35
C TYR A 41 8.77 -6.08 6.82
N LEU A 42 9.02 -6.35 8.11
CA LEU A 42 8.81 -7.68 8.69
C LEU A 42 7.38 -8.14 8.50
N ALA A 43 6.39 -7.27 8.71
CA ALA A 43 4.99 -7.60 8.47
C ALA A 43 4.76 -8.06 7.01
N GLN A 44 5.32 -7.36 6.03
CA GLN A 44 5.22 -7.73 4.61
C GLN A 44 5.92 -9.05 4.29
N LEU A 45 7.11 -9.28 4.87
CA LEU A 45 7.86 -10.53 4.68
C LEU A 45 7.12 -11.73 5.29
N HIS A 46 6.58 -11.57 6.49
CA HIS A 46 5.75 -12.60 7.14
C HIS A 46 4.48 -12.89 6.33
N LEU A 47 3.81 -11.87 5.76
CA LEU A 47 2.68 -12.08 4.86
C LEU A 47 3.07 -12.90 3.62
N LYS A 48 4.19 -12.56 2.97
CA LYS A 48 4.71 -13.32 1.83
C LYS A 48 5.09 -14.76 2.22
N ALA A 49 5.50 -15.00 3.47
CA ALA A 49 5.79 -16.32 4.01
C ALA A 49 4.54 -17.10 4.46
N GLY A 50 3.35 -16.47 4.47
CA GLY A 50 2.12 -17.08 4.98
C GLY A 50 1.98 -17.07 6.51
N GLU A 51 2.87 -16.36 7.20
CA GLU A 51 2.96 -16.23 8.66
C GLU A 51 2.05 -15.09 9.15
N ILE A 52 0.73 -15.29 9.01
CA ILE A 52 -0.29 -14.24 9.18
C ILE A 52 -0.30 -13.67 10.61
N LYS A 53 -0.02 -14.50 11.64
CA LYS A 53 -0.03 -14.04 13.03
C LYS A 53 1.16 -13.13 13.33
N GLU A 54 2.33 -13.53 12.85
CA GLU A 54 3.59 -12.83 12.95
C GLU A 54 3.51 -11.51 12.19
N ALA A 55 2.91 -11.52 11.00
CA ALA A 55 2.66 -10.32 10.21
C ALA A 55 1.80 -9.29 10.96
N HIS A 56 0.72 -9.73 11.59
CA HIS A 56 -0.16 -8.85 12.34
C HIS A 56 0.55 -8.20 13.53
N ALA A 57 1.25 -9.01 14.33
CA ALA A 57 2.00 -8.51 15.49
C ALA A 57 3.09 -7.50 15.07
N ALA A 58 3.78 -7.76 13.95
CA ALA A 58 4.75 -6.84 13.39
C ALA A 58 4.10 -5.53 12.92
N ALA A 59 2.93 -5.61 12.28
CA ALA A 59 2.20 -4.43 11.81
C ALA A 59 1.70 -3.54 12.97
N GLU A 60 1.15 -4.12 14.03
CA GLU A 60 0.75 -3.39 15.26
C GLU A 60 1.95 -2.70 15.90
N ARG A 61 3.12 -3.36 15.89
CA ARG A 61 4.35 -2.77 16.41
C ARG A 61 4.83 -1.59 15.56
N ALA A 62 4.76 -1.72 14.24
CA ALA A 62 5.09 -0.65 13.30
C ALA A 62 4.18 0.57 13.50
N GLU A 63 2.87 0.33 13.61
CA GLU A 63 1.87 1.36 13.86
C GLU A 63 2.16 2.13 15.14
N SER A 64 2.34 1.43 16.26
CA SER A 64 2.62 2.05 17.55
C SER A 64 3.88 2.92 17.54
N LEU A 65 4.90 2.54 16.76
CA LEU A 65 6.14 3.30 16.66
C LEU A 65 6.08 4.46 15.67
N LEU A 66 5.31 4.32 14.59
CA LEU A 66 5.25 5.30 13.50
C LEU A 66 4.07 6.27 13.58
N GLU A 67 3.07 6.03 14.43
CA GLU A 67 1.96 6.96 14.63
C GLU A 67 2.41 8.41 14.95
N PRO A 68 3.45 8.65 15.78
CA PRO A 68 3.96 10.01 16.01
C PRO A 68 4.73 10.61 14.81
N PHE A 69 4.93 9.86 13.72
CA PHE A 69 5.74 10.24 12.57
C PHE A 69 4.95 10.13 11.25
N PRO A 70 4.04 11.08 10.96
CA PRO A 70 3.14 11.03 9.80
C PRO A 70 3.79 10.68 8.45
N PRO A 71 5.00 11.17 8.10
CA PRO A 71 5.62 10.84 6.81
C PRO A 71 5.94 9.36 6.59
N LEU A 72 6.14 8.60 7.66
CA LEU A 72 6.35 7.14 7.63
C LEU A 72 5.12 6.37 8.09
N PHE A 73 4.16 7.03 8.73
CA PHE A 73 2.99 6.37 9.28
C PHE A 73 2.14 5.66 8.21
N GLY A 74 2.13 6.19 6.98
CA GLY A 74 1.48 5.51 5.86
C GLY A 74 2.02 4.11 5.56
N LEU A 75 3.32 3.87 5.79
CA LEU A 75 3.92 2.54 5.64
C LEU A 75 3.39 1.55 6.69
N ALA A 76 3.23 2.00 7.93
CA ALA A 76 2.65 1.18 9.00
C ALA A 76 1.18 0.84 8.74
N LEU A 77 0.37 1.83 8.35
CA LEU A 77 -1.03 1.61 8.00
C LEU A 77 -1.19 0.63 6.84
N ALA A 78 -0.32 0.70 5.84
CA ALA A 78 -0.34 -0.24 4.73
C ALA A 78 -0.02 -1.68 5.19
N ALA A 79 0.97 -1.85 6.07
CA ALA A 79 1.29 -3.16 6.64
C ALA A 79 0.12 -3.73 7.45
N LEU A 80 -0.52 -2.90 8.30
CA LEU A 80 -1.66 -3.29 9.10
C LEU A 80 -2.88 -3.63 8.22
N GLY A 81 -3.16 -2.84 7.20
CA GLY A 81 -4.24 -3.11 6.25
C GLY A 81 -4.06 -4.43 5.50
N ARG A 82 -2.84 -4.76 5.05
CA ARG A 82 -2.57 -6.07 4.44
C ARG A 82 -2.75 -7.23 5.43
N ALA A 83 -2.30 -7.06 6.68
CA ALA A 83 -2.51 -8.07 7.72
C ALA A 83 -4.00 -8.26 8.03
N ALA A 84 -4.78 -7.17 8.06
CA ALA A 84 -6.22 -7.21 8.24
C ALA A 84 -6.92 -7.94 7.08
N LEU A 85 -6.54 -7.67 5.83
CA LEU A 85 -7.02 -8.39 4.64
C LEU A 85 -6.76 -9.89 4.74
N ALA A 86 -5.54 -10.30 5.08
CA ALA A 86 -5.18 -11.71 5.25
C ALA A 86 -5.98 -12.41 6.35
N ARG A 87 -6.44 -11.66 7.37
CA ARG A 87 -7.24 -12.17 8.48
C ARG A 87 -8.75 -12.03 8.28
N SER A 88 -9.20 -11.37 7.21
CA SER A 88 -10.59 -10.94 7.05
C SER A 88 -11.11 -10.13 8.26
N ASP A 89 -10.25 -9.32 8.88
CA ASP A 89 -10.58 -8.51 10.05
C ASP A 89 -11.21 -7.16 9.64
N SER A 90 -12.51 -7.17 9.36
CA SER A 90 -13.23 -5.98 8.88
C SER A 90 -13.16 -4.77 9.82
N ALA A 91 -13.04 -4.98 11.14
CA ALA A 91 -12.94 -3.87 12.08
C ALA A 91 -11.64 -3.09 11.87
N THR A 92 -10.52 -3.80 11.80
CA THR A 92 -9.21 -3.22 11.50
C THR A 92 -9.16 -2.64 10.09
N MET A 93 -9.81 -3.26 9.10
CA MET A 93 -9.90 -2.71 7.74
C MET A 93 -10.55 -1.32 7.72
N VAL A 94 -11.66 -1.15 8.45
CA VAL A 94 -12.38 0.13 8.54
C VAL A 94 -11.55 1.19 9.24
N ASP A 95 -10.84 0.83 10.32
CA ASP A 95 -9.97 1.79 11.02
C ASP A 95 -8.80 2.27 10.16
N VAL A 96 -8.12 1.33 9.49
CA VAL A 96 -7.01 1.66 8.57
C VAL A 96 -7.49 2.57 7.45
N GLU A 97 -8.63 2.29 6.84
CA GLU A 97 -9.18 3.12 5.76
C GLU A 97 -9.49 4.53 6.24
N ARG A 98 -10.13 4.68 7.42
CA ARG A 98 -10.42 5.99 8.03
C ARG A 98 -9.14 6.79 8.28
N ARG A 99 -8.13 6.19 8.89
CA ARG A 99 -6.88 6.89 9.23
C ARG A 99 -6.05 7.22 8.00
N ALA A 100 -6.09 6.37 6.98
CA ALA A 100 -5.49 6.68 5.69
C ALA A 100 -6.17 7.89 5.03
N ALA A 101 -7.51 7.97 5.08
CA ALA A 101 -8.25 9.13 4.60
C ALA A 101 -7.83 10.42 5.34
N GLU A 102 -7.71 10.38 6.66
CA GLU A 102 -7.23 11.51 7.47
C GLU A 102 -5.82 11.98 7.05
N LEU A 103 -4.89 11.05 6.77
CA LEU A 103 -3.54 11.40 6.29
C LEU A 103 -3.57 12.07 4.90
N PHE A 104 -4.41 11.57 3.99
CA PHE A 104 -4.53 12.14 2.64
C PHE A 104 -5.22 13.51 2.67
N GLU A 105 -6.28 13.69 3.46
CA GLU A 105 -6.98 14.96 3.64
C GLU A 105 -6.08 16.03 4.28
N ALA A 106 -5.23 15.63 5.23
CA ALA A 106 -4.24 16.52 5.82
C ALA A 106 -3.12 16.95 4.86
N GLY A 107 -3.05 16.38 3.64
CA GLY A 107 -2.00 16.68 2.68
C GLY A 107 -0.62 16.19 3.12
N THR A 108 -0.56 15.11 3.91
CA THR A 108 0.69 14.59 4.47
C THR A 108 1.67 14.25 3.35
N GLU A 109 2.90 14.76 3.44
CA GLU A 109 4.00 14.31 2.59
C GLU A 109 4.53 12.98 3.10
N PHE A 110 4.58 11.99 2.22
CA PHE A 110 5.03 10.65 2.55
C PHE A 110 6.49 10.51 2.15
N GLU A 111 7.33 10.06 3.08
CA GLU A 111 8.68 9.59 2.76
C GLU A 111 8.61 8.25 2.02
N GLU A 112 7.71 7.38 2.46
CA GLU A 112 7.53 6.04 1.91
C GLU A 112 6.08 5.55 2.05
N GLY A 113 5.72 4.52 1.28
CA GLY A 113 4.48 3.77 1.51
C GLY A 113 3.23 4.41 0.92
N ARG A 114 3.30 5.60 0.29
CA ARG A 114 2.11 6.27 -0.27
C ARG A 114 1.34 5.41 -1.27
N ALA A 115 2.01 4.95 -2.33
CA ALA A 115 1.36 4.12 -3.35
C ALA A 115 0.90 2.78 -2.79
N LEU A 116 1.67 2.20 -1.87
CA LEU A 116 1.30 0.97 -1.17
C LEU A 116 0.03 1.17 -0.33
N LEU A 117 -0.07 2.24 0.45
CA LEU A 117 -1.25 2.57 1.24
C LEU A 117 -2.47 2.80 0.35
N GLN A 118 -2.31 3.54 -0.76
CA GLN A 118 -3.41 3.75 -1.72
C GLN A 118 -3.92 2.44 -2.30
N LEU A 119 -3.00 1.53 -2.68
CA LEU A 119 -3.37 0.19 -3.16
C LEU A 119 -4.12 -0.59 -2.07
N VAL A 120 -3.59 -0.60 -0.85
CA VAL A 120 -4.22 -1.29 0.29
C VAL A 120 -5.61 -0.72 0.54
N CYS A 121 -5.81 0.60 0.54
CA CYS A 121 -7.14 1.19 0.69
C CYS A 121 -8.13 0.76 -0.41
N CYS A 122 -7.67 0.59 -1.64
CA CYS A 122 -8.51 0.02 -2.71
C CYS A 122 -8.93 -1.41 -2.37
N GLU A 123 -7.98 -2.25 -1.96
CA GLU A 123 -8.22 -3.65 -1.58
C GLU A 123 -9.14 -3.79 -0.37
N LEU A 124 -8.97 -2.92 0.64
CA LEU A 124 -9.86 -2.84 1.81
C LEU A 124 -11.28 -2.47 1.38
N CYS A 125 -11.45 -1.46 0.53
CA CYS A 125 -12.76 -1.07 0.02
C CYS A 125 -13.41 -2.21 -0.80
N GLU A 126 -12.65 -2.91 -1.64
CA GLU A 126 -13.13 -4.09 -2.37
C GLU A 126 -13.61 -5.20 -1.42
N ALA A 127 -12.79 -5.54 -0.42
CA ALA A 127 -13.12 -6.56 0.58
C ALA A 127 -14.35 -6.22 1.42
N LEU A 128 -14.58 -4.92 1.68
CA LEU A 128 -15.75 -4.40 2.39
C LEU A 128 -16.98 -4.20 1.48
N GLY A 129 -16.87 -4.47 0.17
CA GLY A 129 -17.96 -4.33 -0.81
C GLY A 129 -18.15 -2.91 -1.35
N TYR A 130 -17.29 -1.96 -0.98
CA TYR A 130 -17.32 -0.56 -1.45
C TYR A 130 -16.66 -0.40 -2.83
N THR A 131 -17.18 -1.11 -3.84
CA THR A 131 -16.57 -1.20 -5.17
C THR A 131 -16.38 0.17 -5.84
N GLU A 132 -17.39 1.04 -5.82
CA GLU A 132 -17.30 2.38 -6.44
C GLU A 132 -16.24 3.25 -5.75
N LYS A 133 -16.14 3.15 -4.42
CA LYS A 133 -15.11 3.85 -3.64
C LYS A 133 -13.72 3.36 -4.00
N ALA A 134 -13.51 2.05 -4.11
CA ALA A 134 -12.24 1.46 -4.53
C ALA A 134 -11.80 1.94 -5.92
N LEU A 135 -12.74 1.97 -6.88
CA LEU A 135 -12.46 2.45 -8.23
C LEU A 135 -12.12 3.94 -8.27
N ALA A 136 -12.82 4.77 -7.48
CA ALA A 136 -12.52 6.19 -7.35
C ALA A 136 -11.13 6.43 -6.74
N LEU A 137 -10.77 5.69 -5.69
CA LEU A 137 -9.45 5.74 -5.07
C LEU A 137 -8.35 5.35 -6.07
N ALA A 138 -8.53 4.26 -6.82
CA ALA A 138 -7.59 3.81 -7.83
C ALA A 138 -7.41 4.85 -8.94
N ALA A 139 -8.50 5.47 -9.42
CA ALA A 139 -8.45 6.51 -10.44
C ALA A 139 -7.69 7.75 -9.95
N HIS A 140 -7.93 8.18 -8.71
CA HIS A 140 -7.20 9.29 -8.11
C HIS A 140 -5.71 8.99 -7.98
N ALA A 141 -5.36 7.85 -7.40
CA ALA A 141 -3.96 7.43 -7.23
C ALA A 141 -3.22 7.28 -8.58
N ALA A 142 -3.88 6.71 -9.59
CA ALA A 142 -3.32 6.63 -10.94
C ALA A 142 -3.05 8.01 -11.54
N SER A 143 -3.95 8.98 -11.34
CA SER A 143 -3.74 10.36 -11.81
C SER A 143 -2.54 11.03 -11.13
N GLU A 144 -2.38 10.87 -9.82
CA GLU A 144 -1.22 11.38 -9.09
C GLU A 144 0.10 10.74 -9.58
N LEU A 145 0.10 9.42 -9.82
CA LEU A 145 1.26 8.72 -10.38
C LEU A 145 1.61 9.24 -11.77
N GLU A 146 0.63 9.48 -12.64
CA GLU A 146 0.85 10.08 -13.95
C GLU A 146 1.42 11.50 -13.85
N GLN A 147 0.92 12.33 -12.92
CA GLN A 147 1.44 13.67 -12.69
C GLN A 147 2.90 13.64 -12.25
N ARG A 148 3.26 12.76 -11.30
CA ARG A 148 4.64 12.55 -10.87
C ARG A 148 5.52 12.02 -12.01
N ALA A 149 5.00 11.10 -12.80
CA ALA A 149 5.69 10.53 -13.95
C ALA A 149 6.05 11.60 -14.99
N ARG A 150 5.21 12.62 -15.19
CA ARG A 150 5.51 13.76 -16.10
C ARG A 150 6.73 14.57 -15.68
N ALA A 151 7.06 14.62 -14.39
CA ALA A 151 8.27 15.28 -13.90
C ALA A 151 9.56 14.48 -14.23
N ILE A 152 9.43 13.21 -14.62
CA ILE A 152 10.56 12.37 -15.01
C ILE A 152 10.93 12.66 -16.48
N ALA A 153 12.07 13.32 -16.68
CA ALA A 153 12.55 13.74 -17.99
C ALA A 153 12.80 12.55 -18.95
N SER A 154 13.44 11.48 -18.46
CA SER A 154 13.75 10.30 -19.26
C SER A 154 12.51 9.46 -19.51
N GLU A 155 12.12 9.29 -20.78
CA GLU A 155 10.99 8.45 -21.16
C GLU A 155 11.15 6.97 -20.74
N PRO A 156 12.32 6.31 -20.91
CA PRO A 156 12.54 4.98 -20.36
C PRO A 156 12.39 4.89 -18.84
N ALA A 157 12.84 5.91 -18.09
CA ALA A 157 12.68 5.94 -16.64
C ALA A 157 11.21 6.15 -16.24
N ARG A 158 10.49 7.03 -16.94
CA ARG A 158 9.07 7.29 -16.75
C ARG A 158 8.23 6.02 -16.98
N LYS A 159 8.53 5.27 -18.04
CA LYS A 159 7.87 3.99 -18.32
C LYS A 159 8.11 2.99 -17.19
N ARG A 160 9.36 2.80 -16.76
CA ARG A 160 9.69 1.90 -15.64
C ARG A 160 9.00 2.30 -14.34
N PHE A 161 8.96 3.59 -14.03
CA PHE A 161 8.25 4.10 -12.85
C PHE A 161 6.78 3.68 -12.84
N LEU A 162 6.09 3.72 -13.98
CA LEU A 162 4.68 3.35 -14.08
C LEU A 162 4.46 1.83 -14.20
N THR A 163 5.42 1.06 -14.72
CA THR A 163 5.19 -0.35 -15.11
C THR A 163 6.07 -1.38 -14.41
N GLN A 164 7.01 -0.98 -13.54
CA GLN A 164 7.91 -1.92 -12.83
C GLN A 164 7.81 -1.84 -11.31
N VAL A 165 7.06 -0.87 -10.78
CA VAL A 165 6.71 -0.81 -9.36
C VAL A 165 5.36 -1.48 -9.20
N THR A 166 5.32 -2.57 -8.44
CA THR A 166 4.14 -3.45 -8.29
C THR A 166 2.88 -2.67 -7.92
N GLU A 167 2.99 -1.76 -6.95
CA GLU A 167 1.89 -0.93 -6.48
C GLU A 167 1.36 -0.01 -7.57
N HIS A 168 2.25 0.58 -8.37
CA HIS A 168 1.88 1.50 -9.44
C HIS A 168 1.13 0.76 -10.55
N CYS A 169 1.64 -0.41 -10.96
CA CYS A 169 0.97 -1.28 -11.92
C CYS A 169 -0.45 -1.62 -11.46
N ALA A 170 -0.58 -2.11 -10.23
CA ALA A 170 -1.85 -2.56 -9.67
C ALA A 170 -2.90 -1.43 -9.56
N LEU A 171 -2.47 -0.21 -9.22
CA LEU A 171 -3.34 0.96 -9.18
C LEU A 171 -3.81 1.38 -10.58
N ILE A 172 -2.90 1.39 -11.57
CA ILE A 172 -3.22 1.76 -12.96
C ILE A 172 -4.20 0.75 -13.58
N GLU A 173 -4.00 -0.54 -13.33
CA GLU A 173 -4.88 -1.62 -13.81
C GLU A 173 -6.29 -1.53 -13.22
N ARG A 174 -6.41 -1.27 -11.90
CA ARG A 174 -7.70 -1.04 -11.24
C ARG A 174 -8.42 0.19 -11.80
N ALA A 175 -7.68 1.30 -12.00
CA ALA A 175 -8.23 2.51 -12.60
C ALA A 175 -8.74 2.27 -14.04
N ALA A 176 -8.01 1.48 -14.84
CA ALA A 176 -8.45 1.10 -16.19
C ALA A 176 -9.74 0.26 -16.17
N THR A 177 -9.85 -0.67 -15.23
CA THR A 177 -11.05 -1.50 -15.03
C THR A 177 -12.28 -0.65 -14.71
N GLY A 178 -12.13 0.36 -13.85
CA GLY A 178 -13.22 1.28 -13.52
C GLY A 178 -13.73 2.05 -14.73
N ARG A 179 -12.84 2.57 -15.57
CA ARG A 179 -13.21 3.31 -16.80
C ARG A 179 -14.02 2.45 -17.78
N LEU A 180 -13.67 1.18 -17.93
CA LEU A 180 -14.39 0.24 -18.80
C LEU A 180 -15.80 -0.08 -18.28
N ARG A 181 -16.00 -0.12 -16.96
CA ARG A 181 -17.32 -0.34 -16.35
C ARG A 181 -18.25 0.85 -16.56
N SER A 182 -17.74 2.07 -16.37
CA SER A 182 -18.52 3.30 -16.56
C SER A 182 -18.96 3.50 -18.02
N SER A 183 -18.10 3.15 -18.99
CA SER A 183 -18.46 3.25 -20.42
C SER A 183 -19.52 2.23 -20.83
N ALA A 184 -19.46 0.99 -20.31
CA ALA A 184 -20.48 -0.03 -20.55
C ALA A 184 -21.85 0.37 -19.99
N SER A 185 -21.91 0.88 -18.75
CA SER A 185 -23.15 1.32 -18.11
C SER A 185 -23.83 2.50 -18.83
N SER A 186 -23.05 3.37 -19.48
CA SER A 186 -23.56 4.53 -20.22
C SER A 186 -24.16 4.14 -21.58
N SER A 187 -23.72 3.02 -22.16
CA SER A 187 -24.25 2.50 -23.43
C SER A 187 -25.56 1.74 -23.28
N ASP A 188 -25.84 1.20 -22.09
CA ASP A 188 -27.06 0.43 -21.80
C ASP A 188 -28.26 1.34 -21.50
N THR A 189 -28.04 2.46 -20.80
CA THR A 189 -29.07 3.50 -20.60
C THR A 189 -29.48 4.21 -21.88
N ALA A 190 -28.59 4.28 -22.88
CA ALA A 190 -28.90 4.86 -24.19
C ALA A 190 -29.77 3.93 -25.07
N ARG A 191 -29.85 2.63 -24.76
CA ARG A 191 -30.62 1.63 -25.53
C ARG A 191 -32.00 1.34 -24.97
N SER A 192 -32.29 1.68 -23.71
CA SER A 192 -33.59 1.46 -23.07
C SER A 192 -34.59 2.62 -23.24
N GLY A 193 -34.24 3.64 -24.02
CA GLY A 193 -35.06 4.86 -24.22
C GLY A 193 -35.67 5.02 -25.62
N SER A 194 -35.82 3.93 -26.38
CA SER A 194 -36.42 3.94 -27.74
C SER A 194 -37.75 3.20 -27.78
#